data_AF-N6XZY0-F1
#
_entry.id   AF-N6XZY0-F1
#
_cell.length_a   1.000
_cell.length_b   1.000
_cell.length_c   1.000
_cell.angle_alpha   90.00
_cell.angle_beta   90.00
_cell.angle_gamma   90.00
#
_symmetry.space_group_name_H-M   'P 1'
#
loop_
_entity.id
_entity.type
_entity.pdbx_description
1 polymer ?
#
loop_
_entity_poly.entity_id
_entity_poly.type
_entity_poly.pdbx_seq_one_letter_code
_entity_poly.pdbx_strand_id
1 'polypeptide(L)'
;MGWRRSIASRATVLILVLGALVGVLVGAAGALLVENEERARLDAKLGEQLLTVERAASVAAFAHDEHLAREVVSGLLHNRSIARAAIEGEAGELAAAGGEVPAAEPGLSRPLRSPFDEAELVGVLRVHPEHAAMRADARAYSRFIALLLAGMVVVITCGVAWVVSRHVTRPIRTLSDDLHRLDAEHGACLVTPTGHGRDEIGRLAGDINALIERMGAMIASERRTRALHEAAEHKWHLIFENAETGLFTLDADGRLSDWNPWLARMFDLPLHDDHAECYLLGDQLADPERRFDEMRRQIALGEPVQGGDFECRVALGGVRWVNVVLHPLEGRAGMLQGIMNDVTERRRAEALAQAQAERDVLTGLLNRRGVDKAYGELVTRQEDCSGLALLMLDLDGFKAVNDEHGHHAGDALLALVARRVEAVVRRTDVVARLGGDEFVVLLTRLDAISTARLIASKLVEALGQPFALDGVSRVTIGVSVGVAFTHCPPAQIGELLRRADGAMYEAKRAGKSQYRLALPG
;
A
#
# COMPACT_ATOMS: atom_id res chain seq x y z
N MET A 1 37.56 -8.58 31.75
CA MET A 1 36.39 -8.88 32.63
C MET A 1 35.22 -9.61 31.93
N GLY A 2 35.21 -9.84 30.61
CA GLY A 2 34.07 -10.47 29.91
C GLY A 2 33.96 -12.01 29.97
N TRP A 3 35.01 -12.73 30.41
CA TRP A 3 35.01 -14.20 30.39
C TRP A 3 34.07 -14.84 31.42
N ARG A 4 33.70 -14.14 32.51
CA ARG A 4 32.80 -14.66 33.56
C ARG A 4 31.31 -14.58 33.23
N ARG A 5 30.90 -13.83 32.19
CA ARG A 5 29.48 -13.61 31.86
C ARG A 5 28.93 -14.51 30.76
N SER A 6 29.78 -15.18 29.99
CA SER A 6 29.30 -16.07 28.92
C SER A 6 28.71 -17.35 29.52
N ILE A 7 27.50 -17.74 29.07
CA ILE A 7 26.87 -19.01 29.46
C ILE A 7 27.83 -20.18 29.19
N ALA A 8 28.60 -20.09 28.11
CA ALA A 8 29.67 -20.98 27.72
C ALA A 8 30.64 -21.33 28.84
N SER A 9 31.29 -20.32 29.41
CA SER A 9 32.33 -20.51 30.42
C SER A 9 31.74 -21.02 31.73
N ARG A 10 30.53 -20.59 32.08
CA ARG A 10 29.82 -21.09 33.26
C ARG A 10 29.46 -22.57 33.11
N ALA A 11 29.00 -23.00 31.93
CA ALA A 11 28.67 -24.39 31.66
C ALA A 11 29.93 -25.28 31.71
N THR A 12 31.03 -24.86 31.08
CA THR A 12 32.31 -25.59 31.14
C THR A 12 32.83 -25.68 32.57
N VAL A 13 32.81 -24.58 33.33
CA VAL A 13 33.22 -24.57 34.75
C VAL A 13 32.32 -25.48 35.58
N LEU A 14 31.00 -25.47 35.37
CA LEU A 14 30.07 -26.33 36.08
C LEU A 14 30.34 -27.82 35.80
N ILE A 15 30.59 -28.19 34.54
CA ILE A 15 30.95 -29.58 34.17
C ILE A 15 32.25 -29.99 34.88
N LEU A 16 33.28 -29.14 34.88
CA LEU A 16 34.55 -29.43 35.55
C LEU A 16 34.40 -29.55 37.07
N VAL A 17 33.63 -28.66 37.70
CA VAL A 17 33.35 -28.71 39.14
C VAL A 17 32.56 -29.97 39.51
N LEU A 18 31.53 -30.31 38.75
CA LEU A 18 30.72 -31.51 38.98
C LEU A 18 31.57 -32.78 38.79
N GLY A 19 32.38 -32.84 37.73
CA GLY A 19 33.27 -33.98 37.50
C GLY A 19 34.36 -34.11 38.57
N ALA A 20 34.90 -32.99 39.07
CA ALA A 20 35.81 -33.02 40.21
C ALA A 20 35.14 -33.56 41.48
N LEU A 21 33.90 -33.13 41.76
CA LEU A 21 33.12 -33.64 42.90
C LEU A 21 32.86 -35.14 42.79
N VAL A 22 32.44 -35.60 41.60
CA VAL A 22 32.24 -37.04 41.32
C VAL A 22 33.55 -37.80 41.45
N GLY A 23 34.66 -37.25 40.97
CA GLY A 23 35.99 -37.87 41.08
C GLY A 23 36.42 -38.08 42.53
N VAL A 24 36.20 -37.07 43.40
CA VAL A 24 36.45 -37.19 44.84
C VAL A 24 35.56 -38.26 45.48
N LEU A 25 34.27 -38.26 45.14
CA LEU A 25 33.31 -39.22 45.70
C LEU A 25 33.63 -40.66 45.27
N VAL A 26 33.92 -40.89 43.99
CA VAL A 26 34.31 -42.21 43.45
C VAL A 26 35.65 -42.66 44.05
N GLY A 27 36.63 -41.77 44.17
CA GLY A 27 37.91 -42.09 44.81
C GLY A 27 37.74 -42.48 46.28
N ALA A 28 36.95 -41.73 47.05
CA ALA A 28 36.68 -42.03 48.46
C ALA A 28 35.89 -43.34 48.62
N ALA A 29 34.84 -43.55 47.83
CA ALA A 29 34.06 -44.79 47.86
C ALA A 29 34.91 -46.02 47.45
N GLY A 30 35.73 -45.87 46.40
CA GLY A 30 36.65 -46.92 45.95
C GLY A 30 37.67 -47.31 47.03
N ALA A 31 38.25 -46.33 47.72
CA ALA A 31 39.19 -46.59 48.80
C ALA A 31 38.54 -47.40 49.95
N LEU A 32 37.31 -47.04 50.33
CA LEU A 32 36.55 -47.72 51.39
C LEU A 32 36.16 -49.16 51.00
N LEU A 33 35.68 -49.36 49.76
CA LEU A 33 35.28 -50.69 49.28
C LEU A 33 36.48 -51.64 49.19
N VAL A 34 37.60 -51.18 48.62
CA VAL A 34 38.81 -52.01 48.48
C VAL A 34 39.42 -52.34 49.84
N GLU A 35 39.42 -51.40 50.80
CA GLU A 35 39.91 -51.68 52.15
C GLU A 35 39.07 -52.76 52.85
N ASN A 36 37.75 -52.72 52.69
CA ASN A 36 36.86 -53.73 53.27
C ASN A 36 37.09 -55.12 52.66
N GLU A 37 37.25 -55.20 51.33
CA GLU A 37 37.42 -56.48 50.66
C GLU A 37 38.79 -57.12 50.92
N GLU A 38 39.85 -56.32 50.97
CA GLU A 38 41.19 -56.79 51.36
C GLU A 38 41.21 -57.34 52.79
N ARG A 39 40.53 -56.67 53.75
CA ARG A 39 40.38 -57.20 55.11
C ARG A 39 39.69 -58.57 55.13
N ALA A 40 38.58 -58.71 54.40
CA ALA A 40 37.85 -59.97 54.33
C ALA A 40 38.69 -61.12 53.73
N ARG A 41 39.51 -60.86 52.71
CA ARG A 41 40.41 -61.86 52.11
C ARG A 41 41.50 -62.31 53.08
N LEU A 42 42.06 -61.38 53.85
CA LEU A 42 43.11 -61.69 54.83
C LEU A 42 42.57 -62.57 55.96
N ASP A 43 41.40 -62.25 56.51
CA ASP A 43 40.75 -63.05 57.56
C ASP A 43 40.47 -64.49 57.07
N ALA A 44 40.01 -64.65 55.82
CA ALA A 44 39.76 -65.95 55.22
C ALA A 44 41.06 -66.78 55.07
N LYS A 45 42.14 -66.17 54.58
CA LYS A 45 43.44 -66.85 54.36
C LYS A 45 44.09 -67.29 55.67
N LEU A 46 44.00 -66.47 56.71
CA LEU A 46 44.44 -66.85 58.06
C LEU A 46 43.62 -68.02 58.60
N GLY A 47 42.30 -68.00 58.40
CA GLY A 47 41.42 -69.11 58.76
C GLY A 47 41.84 -70.46 58.16
N GLU A 48 42.21 -70.49 56.89
CA GLU A 48 42.70 -71.72 56.22
C GLU A 48 44.03 -72.23 56.81
N GLN A 49 44.96 -71.35 57.15
CA GLN A 49 46.25 -71.73 57.72
C GLN A 49 46.13 -72.29 59.13
N LEU A 50 45.13 -71.86 59.90
CA LEU A 50 44.89 -72.46 61.21
C LEU A 50 44.42 -73.91 61.11
N LEU A 51 43.66 -74.27 60.06
CA LEU A 51 43.18 -75.64 59.85
C LEU A 51 44.33 -76.63 59.62
N THR A 52 45.41 -76.21 58.96
CA THR A 52 46.55 -77.12 58.68
C THR A 52 47.33 -77.47 59.94
N VAL A 53 47.29 -76.58 60.94
CA VAL A 53 48.02 -76.72 62.20
C VAL A 53 47.10 -77.20 63.34
N GLU A 54 45.78 -77.14 63.15
CA GLU A 54 44.76 -77.50 64.13
C GLU A 54 44.99 -78.88 64.76
N ARG A 55 45.23 -79.93 63.95
CA ARG A 55 45.48 -81.27 64.51
C ARG A 55 46.73 -81.31 65.38
N ALA A 56 47.82 -80.68 64.95
CA ALA A 56 49.06 -80.67 65.71
C ALA A 56 48.89 -79.89 67.02
N ALA A 57 48.18 -78.76 66.98
CA ALA A 57 47.83 -77.96 68.15
C ALA A 57 46.90 -78.72 69.11
N SER A 58 45.90 -79.43 68.59
CA SER A 58 44.99 -80.29 69.37
C SER A 58 45.72 -81.42 70.08
N VAL A 59 46.65 -82.10 69.39
CA VAL A 59 47.48 -83.16 69.99
C VAL A 59 48.36 -82.59 71.10
N ALA A 60 48.99 -81.44 70.87
CA ALA A 60 49.81 -80.76 71.87
C ALA A 60 48.99 -80.33 73.10
N ALA A 61 47.78 -79.81 72.89
CA ALA A 61 46.88 -79.40 73.96
C ALA A 61 46.36 -80.59 74.79
N PHE A 62 45.91 -81.67 74.14
CA PHE A 62 45.42 -82.88 74.80
C PHE A 62 46.50 -83.61 75.60
N ALA A 63 47.73 -83.68 75.06
CA ALA A 63 48.85 -84.33 75.73
C ALA A 63 49.53 -83.45 76.80
N HIS A 64 49.11 -82.18 76.95
CA HIS A 64 49.79 -81.16 77.76
C HIS A 64 51.30 -81.05 77.47
N ASP A 65 51.69 -81.22 76.20
CA ASP A 65 53.10 -81.17 75.78
C ASP A 65 53.49 -79.72 75.44
N GLU A 66 54.11 -79.02 76.40
CA GLU A 66 54.59 -77.65 76.20
C GLU A 66 55.64 -77.54 75.09
N HIS A 67 56.42 -78.59 74.83
CA HIS A 67 57.46 -78.56 73.82
C HIS A 67 56.83 -78.59 72.43
N LEU A 68 55.90 -79.52 72.20
CA LEU A 68 55.14 -79.61 70.96
C LEU A 68 54.27 -78.36 70.74
N ALA A 69 53.65 -77.84 71.80
CA ALA A 69 52.87 -76.60 71.74
C ALA A 69 53.75 -75.40 71.32
N ARG A 70 54.97 -75.28 71.87
CA ARG A 70 55.92 -74.24 71.46
C ARG A 70 56.39 -74.40 70.02
N GLU A 71 56.62 -75.62 69.56
CA GLU A 71 57.02 -75.88 68.17
C GLU A 71 55.91 -75.47 67.18
N VAL A 72 54.67 -75.81 67.51
CA VAL A 72 53.48 -75.44 66.73
C VAL A 72 53.28 -73.93 66.65
N VAL A 73 53.33 -73.24 67.80
CA VAL A 73 53.15 -71.78 67.87
C VAL A 73 54.32 -71.04 67.21
N SER A 74 55.55 -71.53 67.38
CA SER A 74 56.75 -70.97 66.71
C SER A 74 56.71 -71.21 65.19
N GLY A 75 56.18 -72.35 64.74
CA GLY A 75 55.94 -72.64 63.33
C GLY A 75 54.95 -71.67 62.68
N LEU A 76 53.89 -71.29 63.40
CA LEU A 76 52.93 -70.27 62.94
C LEU A 76 53.59 -68.89 62.76
N LEU A 77 54.53 -68.52 63.63
CA LEU A 77 55.27 -67.25 63.54
C LEU A 77 56.29 -67.17 62.40
N HIS A 78 56.65 -68.31 61.79
CA HIS A 78 57.45 -68.26 60.55
C HIS A 78 56.68 -67.56 59.42
N ASN A 79 55.35 -67.48 59.51
CA ASN A 79 54.56 -66.65 58.62
C ASN A 79 54.51 -65.20 59.13
N ARG A 80 54.99 -64.27 58.30
CA ARG A 80 54.99 -62.83 58.56
C ARG A 80 53.58 -62.19 58.73
N SER A 81 52.52 -62.97 58.58
CA SER A 81 51.13 -62.53 58.76
C SER A 81 50.65 -62.64 60.22
N ILE A 82 51.40 -63.31 61.09
CA ILE A 82 51.03 -63.58 62.49
C ILE A 82 52.00 -62.83 63.41
N ALA A 83 51.48 -61.93 64.25
CA ALA A 83 52.26 -61.19 65.25
C ALA A 83 52.46 -61.98 66.54
N ARG A 84 51.43 -62.73 66.94
CA ARG A 84 51.43 -63.57 68.14
C ARG A 84 50.51 -64.76 67.95
N ALA A 85 50.93 -65.91 68.43
CA ALA A 85 50.07 -67.07 68.57
C ALA A 85 50.22 -67.63 70.00
N ALA A 86 49.15 -68.22 70.53
CA ALA A 86 49.11 -68.84 71.84
C ALA A 86 48.17 -70.04 71.84
N ILE A 87 48.57 -71.13 72.49
CA ILE A 87 47.73 -72.30 72.76
C ILE A 87 47.41 -72.29 74.25
N GLU A 88 46.13 -72.17 74.56
CA GLU A 88 45.57 -72.26 75.92
C GLU A 88 44.93 -73.65 76.08
N GLY A 89 45.36 -74.42 77.08
CA GLY A 89 44.69 -75.66 77.49
C GLY A 89 43.73 -75.41 78.66
N GLU A 90 43.09 -76.45 79.18
CA GLU A 90 42.16 -76.34 80.33
C GLU A 90 42.85 -75.83 81.61
N ALA A 91 44.14 -76.10 81.78
CA ALA A 91 44.93 -75.74 82.97
C ALA A 91 45.70 -74.41 82.85
N GLY A 92 45.62 -73.71 81.71
CA GLY A 92 46.31 -72.44 81.47
C GLY A 92 46.99 -72.36 80.09
N GLU A 93 47.80 -71.31 79.89
CA GLU A 93 48.58 -71.11 78.67
C GLU A 93 49.70 -72.17 78.57
N LEU A 94 49.67 -73.00 77.53
CA LEU A 94 50.66 -74.07 77.31
C LEU A 94 51.90 -73.56 76.56
N ALA A 95 51.68 -72.64 75.61
CA ALA A 95 52.74 -71.98 74.87
C ALA A 95 52.22 -70.68 74.25
N ALA A 96 53.01 -69.62 74.32
CA ALA A 96 52.84 -68.43 73.50
C ALA A 96 54.16 -68.01 72.88
N ALA A 97 54.10 -67.47 71.68
CA ALA A 97 55.24 -66.83 71.05
C ALA A 97 54.77 -65.64 70.19
N GLY A 98 55.65 -64.66 70.03
CA GLY A 98 55.37 -63.41 69.32
C GLY A 98 55.60 -62.16 70.17
N GLY A 99 55.24 -61.00 69.62
CA GLY A 99 55.38 -59.71 70.30
C GLY A 99 54.26 -59.43 71.33
N GLU A 100 54.42 -58.35 72.11
CA GLU A 100 53.33 -57.86 72.97
C GLU A 100 52.16 -57.37 72.11
N VAL A 101 50.96 -57.92 72.37
CA VAL A 101 49.73 -57.51 71.69
C VAL A 101 48.97 -56.57 72.62
N PRO A 102 48.50 -55.40 72.15
CA PRO A 102 47.63 -54.53 72.93
C PRO A 102 46.34 -55.26 73.31
N ALA A 103 45.92 -55.17 74.57
CA ALA A 103 44.75 -55.90 75.10
C ALA A 103 43.41 -55.64 74.38
N ALA A 104 43.36 -54.65 73.47
CA ALA A 104 42.17 -54.22 72.74
C ALA A 104 42.08 -54.73 71.29
N GLU A 105 43.08 -55.45 70.76
CA GLU A 105 43.00 -56.00 69.40
C GLU A 105 42.34 -57.39 69.39
N PRO A 106 41.20 -57.57 68.68
CA PRO A 106 40.54 -58.86 68.60
C PRO A 106 41.42 -59.86 67.82
N GLY A 107 41.81 -60.95 68.49
CA GLY A 107 42.49 -62.08 67.86
C GLY A 107 41.51 -63.09 67.28
N LEU A 108 41.96 -63.88 66.31
CA LEU A 108 41.20 -65.02 65.81
C LEU A 108 41.40 -66.19 66.79
N SER A 109 40.33 -66.63 67.43
CA SER A 109 40.34 -67.78 68.33
C SER A 109 39.74 -69.00 67.66
N ARG A 110 40.44 -70.14 67.72
CA ARG A 110 39.96 -71.43 67.24
C ARG A 110 39.91 -72.44 68.37
N PRO A 111 38.75 -73.07 68.64
CA PRO A 111 38.67 -74.15 69.61
C PRO A 111 39.45 -75.36 69.12
N LEU A 112 40.27 -75.95 70.00
CA LEU A 112 41.00 -77.18 69.75
C LEU A 112 40.21 -78.35 70.36
N ARG A 113 39.95 -79.37 69.54
CA ARG A 113 39.19 -80.57 69.92
C ARG A 113 40.10 -81.77 70.13
N SER A 114 39.66 -82.72 70.95
CA SER A 114 40.41 -83.96 71.21
C SER A 114 40.63 -84.75 69.91
N PRO A 115 41.82 -85.32 69.68
CA PRO A 115 42.08 -86.18 68.51
C PRO A 115 41.27 -87.49 68.52
N PHE A 116 40.72 -87.87 69.68
CA PHE A 116 40.04 -89.14 69.91
C PHE A 116 38.52 -89.00 70.07
N ASP A 117 38.04 -87.79 70.42
CA ASP A 117 36.62 -87.44 70.51
C ASP A 117 36.40 -86.01 69.96
N GLU A 118 35.70 -85.89 68.82
CA GLU A 118 35.43 -84.59 68.21
C GLU A 118 34.54 -83.69 69.07
N ALA A 119 33.79 -84.24 70.04
CA ALA A 119 32.92 -83.44 70.90
C ALA A 119 33.68 -82.76 72.07
N GLU A 120 34.84 -83.29 72.45
CA GLU A 120 35.62 -82.84 73.59
C GLU A 120 36.54 -81.66 73.22
N LEU A 121 36.45 -80.57 73.99
CA LEU A 121 37.28 -79.38 73.83
C LEU A 121 38.50 -79.49 74.74
N VAL A 122 39.69 -79.43 74.17
CA VAL A 122 40.95 -79.60 74.92
C VAL A 122 41.72 -78.28 75.09
N GLY A 123 41.32 -77.23 74.37
CA GLY A 123 41.94 -75.93 74.45
C GLY A 123 41.46 -74.94 73.39
N VAL A 124 42.15 -73.81 73.27
CA VAL A 124 41.93 -72.78 72.26
C VAL A 124 43.27 -72.30 71.70
N LEU A 125 43.38 -72.27 70.39
CA LEU A 125 44.47 -71.60 69.66
C LEU A 125 44.04 -70.15 69.38
N ARG A 126 44.73 -69.18 69.97
CA ARG A 126 44.54 -67.75 69.71
C ARG A 126 45.65 -67.23 68.83
N VAL A 127 45.28 -66.54 67.75
CA VAL A 127 46.25 -65.96 66.81
C VAL A 127 45.89 -64.50 66.56
N HIS A 128 46.88 -63.63 66.70
CA HIS A 128 46.80 -62.20 66.44
C HIS A 128 47.56 -61.87 65.15
N PRO A 129 46.90 -61.27 64.13
CA PRO A 129 47.56 -60.90 62.89
C PRO A 129 48.57 -59.77 63.09
N GLU A 130 49.64 -59.75 62.30
CA GLU A 130 50.60 -58.62 62.23
C GLU A 130 49.98 -57.47 61.42
N HIS A 131 49.11 -56.69 62.07
CA HIS A 131 48.31 -55.67 61.41
C HIS A 131 49.09 -54.43 60.95
N ALA A 132 50.28 -54.13 61.49
CA ALA A 132 50.97 -52.87 61.24
C ALA A 132 51.67 -52.80 59.86
N ALA A 133 52.40 -53.86 59.48
CA ALA A 133 53.13 -53.90 58.21
C ALA A 133 52.18 -54.11 57.01
N MET A 134 51.13 -54.93 57.17
CA MET A 134 50.19 -55.25 56.08
C MET A 134 49.19 -54.12 55.79
N ARG A 135 48.80 -53.31 56.79
CA ARG A 135 47.95 -52.12 56.57
C ARG A 135 48.64 -51.06 55.71
N ALA A 136 49.97 -50.98 55.70
CA ALA A 136 50.70 -49.99 54.90
C ALA A 136 50.62 -50.30 53.39
N ASP A 137 50.85 -51.56 53.01
CA ASP A 137 50.85 -52.01 51.61
C ASP A 137 49.43 -52.04 51.03
N ALA A 138 48.45 -52.58 51.77
CA ALA A 138 47.04 -52.59 51.34
C ALA A 138 46.47 -51.17 51.15
N ARG A 139 46.84 -50.23 52.04
CA ARG A 139 46.48 -48.81 51.86
C ARG A 139 47.19 -48.18 50.69
N ALA A 140 48.43 -48.57 50.36
CA ALA A 140 49.13 -48.06 49.18
C ALA A 140 48.44 -48.52 47.88
N TYR A 141 48.10 -49.81 47.78
CA TYR A 141 47.35 -50.35 46.64
C TYR A 141 45.93 -49.75 46.52
N SER A 142 45.18 -49.65 47.61
CA SER A 142 43.84 -49.04 47.61
C SER A 142 43.88 -47.55 47.24
N ARG A 143 44.85 -46.78 47.79
CA ARG A 143 45.08 -45.38 47.38
C ARG A 143 45.44 -45.27 45.91
N PHE A 144 46.26 -46.18 45.39
CA PHE A 144 46.64 -46.19 43.98
C PHE A 144 45.41 -46.41 43.07
N ILE A 145 44.56 -47.39 43.38
CA ILE A 145 43.32 -47.65 42.61
C ILE A 145 42.36 -46.46 42.71
N ALA A 146 42.17 -45.88 43.91
CA ALA A 146 41.32 -44.72 44.11
C ALA A 146 41.81 -43.49 43.31
N LEU A 147 43.12 -43.23 43.30
CA LEU A 147 43.72 -42.16 42.51
C LEU A 147 43.60 -42.41 41.01
N LEU A 148 43.74 -43.66 40.56
CA LEU A 148 43.54 -44.04 39.16
C LEU A 148 42.10 -43.78 38.71
N LEU A 149 41.11 -44.20 39.50
CA LEU A 149 39.69 -43.97 39.22
C LEU A 149 39.34 -42.48 39.20
N ALA A 150 39.81 -41.72 40.20
CA ALA A 150 39.63 -40.27 40.24
C ALA A 150 40.28 -39.59 39.01
N GLY A 151 41.47 -40.03 38.61
CA GLY A 151 42.16 -39.56 37.40
C GLY A 151 41.35 -39.82 36.12
N MET A 152 40.77 -41.01 35.96
CA MET A 152 39.90 -41.33 34.82
C MET A 152 38.67 -40.41 34.77
N VAL A 153 38.02 -40.15 35.90
CA VAL A 153 36.87 -39.23 35.98
C VAL A 153 37.28 -37.82 35.53
N VAL A 154 38.44 -37.33 35.97
CA VAL A 154 38.96 -36.02 35.56
C VAL A 154 39.21 -35.98 34.05
N VAL A 155 39.86 -37.00 33.48
CA VAL A 155 40.12 -37.07 32.03
C VAL A 155 38.83 -37.07 31.23
N ILE A 156 37.84 -37.89 31.61
CA ILE A 156 36.53 -37.95 30.95
C ILE A 156 35.82 -36.60 31.05
N THR A 157 35.81 -35.99 32.22
CA THR A 157 35.17 -34.68 32.46
C THR A 157 35.80 -33.60 31.59
N CYS A 158 37.14 -33.52 31.55
CA CYS A 158 37.86 -32.58 30.70
C CYS A 158 37.58 -32.84 29.21
N GLY A 159 37.49 -34.10 28.78
CA GLY A 159 37.11 -34.48 27.43
C GLY A 159 35.70 -34.01 27.05
N VAL A 160 34.70 -34.28 27.91
CA VAL A 160 33.32 -33.82 27.72
C VAL A 160 33.25 -32.30 27.68
N ALA A 161 33.92 -31.62 28.62
CA ALA A 161 33.98 -30.16 28.67
C ALA A 161 34.59 -29.58 27.39
N TRP A 162 35.64 -30.21 26.85
CA TRP A 162 36.27 -29.83 25.58
C TRP A 162 35.33 -30.03 24.38
N VAL A 163 34.67 -31.19 24.29
CA VAL A 163 33.69 -31.49 23.22
C VAL A 163 32.53 -30.49 23.23
N VAL A 164 31.89 -30.27 24.39
CA VAL A 164 30.76 -29.34 24.54
C VAL A 164 31.19 -27.91 24.21
N SER A 165 32.38 -27.50 24.65
CA SER A 165 32.91 -26.16 24.34
C SER A 165 33.15 -25.99 22.83
N ARG A 166 33.74 -27.01 22.18
CA ARG A 166 34.13 -26.95 20.77
C ARG A 166 32.98 -27.13 19.79
N HIS A 167 32.10 -28.09 20.03
CA HIS A 167 31.07 -28.51 19.07
C HIS A 167 29.68 -27.91 19.30
N VAL A 168 29.41 -27.37 20.49
CA VAL A 168 28.09 -26.79 20.79
C VAL A 168 28.24 -25.31 21.11
N THR A 169 29.09 -25.02 22.07
CA THR A 169 29.13 -23.70 22.70
C THR A 169 29.74 -22.63 21.80
N ARG A 170 30.89 -22.93 21.17
CA ARG A 170 31.58 -21.99 20.28
C ARG A 170 30.76 -21.67 19.02
N PRO A 171 30.17 -22.64 18.29
CA PRO A 171 29.30 -22.37 17.14
C PRO A 171 28.10 -21.49 17.47
N ILE A 172 27.38 -21.76 18.57
CA ILE A 172 26.22 -20.96 19.00
C ILE A 172 26.64 -19.52 19.30
N ARG A 173 27.80 -19.35 19.95
CA ARG A 173 28.32 -18.01 20.25
C ARG A 173 28.65 -17.24 18.97
N THR A 174 29.30 -17.89 18.00
CA THR A 174 29.57 -17.26 16.69
C THR A 174 28.26 -16.82 16.03
N LEU A 175 27.26 -17.70 15.97
CA LEU A 175 25.95 -17.40 15.39
C LEU A 175 25.27 -16.21 16.09
N SER A 176 25.35 -16.15 17.43
CA SER A 176 24.79 -15.05 18.21
C SER A 176 25.53 -13.72 18.02
N ASP A 177 26.87 -13.77 17.93
CA ASP A 177 27.70 -12.59 17.69
C ASP A 177 27.47 -12.04 16.27
N ASP A 178 27.32 -12.93 15.28
CA ASP A 178 26.96 -12.57 13.91
C ASP A 178 25.57 -11.95 13.86
N LEU A 179 24.58 -12.53 14.56
CA LEU A 179 23.23 -11.97 14.63
C LEU A 179 23.18 -10.57 15.27
N HIS A 180 23.98 -10.30 16.29
CA HIS A 180 24.07 -8.95 16.89
C HIS A 180 24.75 -7.93 15.98
N ARG A 181 25.56 -8.39 15.02
CA ARG A 181 26.27 -7.53 14.07
C ARG A 181 25.56 -7.43 12.73
N LEU A 182 24.46 -8.17 12.55
CA LEU A 182 23.71 -8.17 11.32
C LEU A 182 22.98 -6.84 11.15
N ASP A 183 23.29 -6.18 10.04
CA ASP A 183 22.54 -5.05 9.54
C ASP A 183 21.43 -5.57 8.62
N ALA A 184 20.22 -5.59 9.17
CA ALA A 184 19.03 -6.08 8.46
C ALA A 184 18.68 -5.20 7.24
N GLU A 185 19.14 -3.94 7.17
CA GLU A 185 18.81 -3.05 6.04
C GLU A 185 19.56 -3.45 4.75
N HIS A 186 20.71 -4.12 4.87
CA HIS A 186 21.57 -4.45 3.73
C HIS A 186 21.48 -5.92 3.28
N GLY A 187 20.51 -6.68 3.81
CA GLY A 187 20.25 -8.06 3.37
C GLY A 187 21.35 -9.06 3.74
N ALA A 188 22.12 -8.78 4.79
CA ALA A 188 23.14 -9.70 5.27
C ALA A 188 22.49 -10.94 5.89
N CYS A 189 23.00 -12.12 5.54
CA CYS A 189 22.56 -13.41 6.08
C CYS A 189 23.57 -13.94 7.11
N LEU A 190 23.08 -14.69 8.08
CA LEU A 190 23.93 -15.49 8.96
C LEU A 190 24.67 -16.55 8.16
N VAL A 191 25.96 -16.68 8.43
CA VAL A 191 26.78 -17.76 7.90
C VAL A 191 26.60 -18.98 8.81
N THR A 192 26.31 -20.14 8.21
CA THR A 192 26.23 -21.39 8.96
C THR A 192 27.62 -21.77 9.49
N PRO A 193 27.79 -22.01 10.81
CA PRO A 193 29.08 -22.42 11.35
C PRO A 193 29.61 -23.69 10.68
N THR A 194 30.93 -23.74 10.44
CA THR A 194 31.58 -24.86 9.73
C THR A 194 31.29 -26.20 10.41
N GLY A 195 30.79 -27.18 9.65
CA GLY A 195 30.47 -28.53 10.16
C GLY A 195 29.04 -28.69 10.69
N HIS A 196 28.28 -27.61 10.79
CA HIS A 196 26.90 -27.61 11.32
C HIS A 196 25.82 -27.52 10.22
N GLY A 197 26.16 -27.72 8.95
CA GLY A 197 25.20 -27.51 7.85
C GLY A 197 23.99 -28.46 7.81
N ARG A 198 23.96 -29.52 8.63
CA ARG A 198 22.90 -30.56 8.63
C ARG A 198 22.33 -30.87 10.01
N ASP A 199 22.70 -30.11 11.04
CA ASP A 199 22.20 -30.31 12.39
C ASP A 199 21.23 -29.20 12.83
N GLU A 200 20.86 -29.21 14.10
CA GLU A 200 19.95 -28.22 14.71
C GLU A 200 20.50 -26.80 14.63
N ILE A 201 21.82 -26.61 14.67
CA ILE A 201 22.47 -25.29 14.60
C ILE A 201 22.39 -24.75 13.17
N GLY A 202 22.64 -25.59 12.16
CA GLY A 202 22.47 -25.20 10.75
C GLY A 202 21.02 -24.87 10.40
N ARG A 203 20.07 -25.67 10.92
CA ARG A 203 18.63 -25.43 10.72
C ARG A 203 18.20 -24.10 11.33
N LEU A 204 18.63 -23.80 12.55
CA LEU A 204 18.34 -22.53 13.22
C LEU A 204 18.88 -21.33 12.43
N ALA A 205 20.11 -21.42 11.90
CA ALA A 205 20.67 -20.37 11.05
C ALA A 205 19.85 -20.17 9.77
N GLY A 206 19.39 -21.26 9.15
CA GLY A 206 18.51 -21.21 7.98
C GLY A 206 17.15 -20.56 8.27
N ASP A 207 16.51 -20.93 9.38
CA ASP A 207 15.22 -20.36 9.81
C ASP A 207 15.34 -18.85 10.11
N ILE A 208 16.42 -18.44 10.77
CA ILE A 208 16.70 -17.02 11.02
C ILE A 208 16.92 -16.26 9.69
N ASN A 209 17.66 -16.84 8.75
CA ASN A 209 17.85 -16.22 7.43
C ASN A 209 16.53 -16.07 6.67
N ALA A 210 15.66 -17.09 6.70
CA ALA A 210 14.33 -17.01 6.08
C ALA A 210 13.45 -15.92 6.74
N LEU A 211 13.57 -15.72 8.04
CA LEU A 211 12.88 -14.64 8.76
C LEU A 211 13.41 -13.26 8.34
N ILE A 212 14.73 -13.10 8.25
CA ILE A 212 15.38 -11.86 7.79
C ILE A 212 14.90 -11.51 6.38
N GLU A 213 14.86 -12.49 5.47
CA GLU A 213 14.38 -12.30 4.10
C GLU A 213 12.92 -11.84 4.06
N ARG A 214 12.04 -12.48 4.85
CA ARG A 214 10.62 -12.10 4.96
C ARG A 214 10.45 -10.69 5.53
N MET A 215 11.23 -10.34 6.56
CA MET A 215 11.20 -8.99 7.16
C MET A 215 11.70 -7.93 6.17
N GLY A 216 12.80 -8.20 5.47
CA GLY A 216 13.33 -7.31 4.43
C GLY A 216 12.30 -7.06 3.32
N ALA A 217 11.63 -8.12 2.84
CA ALA A 217 10.56 -8.01 1.86
C ALA A 217 9.35 -7.21 2.39
N MET A 218 8.97 -7.41 3.65
CA MET A 218 7.88 -6.67 4.29
C MET A 218 8.18 -5.16 4.41
N ILE A 219 9.37 -4.81 4.91
CA ILE A 219 9.81 -3.41 5.04
C ILE A 219 9.90 -2.73 3.66
N ALA A 220 10.44 -3.43 2.66
CA ALA A 220 10.51 -2.90 1.29
C ALA A 220 9.12 -2.66 0.69
N SER A 221 8.16 -3.56 0.95
CA SER A 221 6.76 -3.41 0.54
C SER A 221 6.07 -2.22 1.20
N GLU A 222 6.28 -2.03 2.51
CA GLU A 222 5.73 -0.89 3.25
C GLU A 222 6.30 0.43 2.74
N ARG A 223 7.63 0.53 2.58
CA ARG A 223 8.29 1.72 2.01
C ARG A 223 7.75 2.04 0.62
N ARG A 224 7.56 1.03 -0.24
CA ARG A 224 7.00 1.22 -1.58
C ARG A 224 5.55 1.73 -1.52
N THR A 225 4.73 1.17 -0.63
CA THR A 225 3.34 1.61 -0.45
C THR A 225 3.27 3.05 0.06
N ARG A 226 4.12 3.44 1.03
CA ARG A 226 4.20 4.84 1.51
C ARG A 226 4.64 5.79 0.40
N ALA A 227 5.70 5.44 -0.33
CA ALA A 227 6.18 6.26 -1.45
C ALA A 227 5.12 6.43 -2.56
N LEU A 228 4.33 5.38 -2.83
CA LEU A 228 3.21 5.48 -3.79
C LEU A 228 2.08 6.39 -3.28
N HIS A 229 1.74 6.33 -1.99
CA HIS A 229 0.75 7.24 -1.40
C HIS A 229 1.25 8.70 -1.43
N GLU A 230 2.48 8.96 -0.98
CA GLU A 230 3.08 10.31 -1.01
C GLU A 230 3.14 10.86 -2.45
N ALA A 231 3.53 10.03 -3.42
CA ALA A 231 3.54 10.44 -4.83
C ALA A 231 2.13 10.70 -5.38
N ALA A 232 1.13 9.91 -4.97
CA ALA A 232 -0.26 10.11 -5.37
C ALA A 232 -0.86 11.38 -4.75
N GLU A 233 -0.61 11.65 -3.45
CA GLU A 233 -1.03 12.88 -2.77
C GLU A 233 -0.36 14.11 -3.37
N HIS A 234 0.96 14.05 -3.62
CA HIS A 234 1.67 15.14 -4.26
C HIS A 234 1.13 15.41 -5.68
N LYS A 235 0.87 14.35 -6.45
CA LYS A 235 0.24 14.47 -7.78
C LYS A 235 -1.16 15.07 -7.69
N TRP A 236 -1.98 14.64 -6.71
CA TRP A 236 -3.31 15.18 -6.49
C TRP A 236 -3.25 16.67 -6.17
N HIS A 237 -2.40 17.07 -5.23
CA HIS A 237 -2.21 18.47 -4.85
C HIS A 237 -1.76 19.33 -6.04
N LEU A 238 -0.82 18.85 -6.87
CA LEU A 238 -0.40 19.58 -8.07
C LEU A 238 -1.51 19.73 -9.11
N ILE A 239 -2.32 18.68 -9.34
CA ILE A 239 -3.47 18.74 -10.25
C ILE A 239 -4.51 19.71 -9.70
N PHE A 240 -4.80 19.64 -8.40
CA PHE A 240 -5.78 20.49 -7.74
C PHE A 240 -5.38 21.96 -7.83
N GLU A 241 -4.17 22.32 -7.36
CA GLU A 241 -3.66 23.69 -7.31
C GLU A 241 -3.47 24.35 -8.68
N ASN A 242 -2.98 23.60 -9.68
CA ASN A 242 -2.62 24.15 -10.99
C ASN A 242 -3.70 23.97 -12.06
N ALA A 243 -4.80 23.27 -11.77
CA ALA A 243 -5.88 23.11 -12.75
C ALA A 243 -6.49 24.47 -13.12
N GLU A 244 -6.60 24.73 -14.43
CA GLU A 244 -7.31 25.89 -14.99
C GLU A 244 -8.83 25.66 -15.12
N THR A 245 -9.34 24.69 -14.37
CA THR A 245 -10.76 24.36 -14.24
C THR A 245 -11.13 24.34 -12.76
N GLY A 246 -12.38 24.64 -12.44
CA GLY A 246 -12.86 24.63 -11.07
C GLY A 246 -13.04 23.21 -10.59
N LEU A 247 -12.16 22.76 -9.69
CA LEU A 247 -12.31 21.48 -9.01
C LEU A 247 -12.84 21.74 -7.61
N PHE A 248 -13.93 21.08 -7.23
CA PHE A 248 -14.55 21.30 -5.93
C PHE A 248 -15.31 20.08 -5.43
N THR A 249 -15.62 20.08 -4.14
CA THR A 249 -16.54 19.14 -3.52
C THR A 249 -17.70 19.87 -2.87
N LEU A 250 -18.87 19.24 -2.87
CA LEU A 250 -20.10 19.73 -2.27
C LEU A 250 -20.58 18.73 -1.20
N ASP A 251 -21.13 19.26 -0.12
CA ASP A 251 -21.92 18.47 0.82
C ASP A 251 -23.33 18.15 0.28
N ALA A 252 -24.10 17.40 1.07
CA ALA A 252 -25.47 17.00 0.72
C ALA A 252 -26.41 18.21 0.53
N ASP A 253 -26.12 19.33 1.20
CA ASP A 253 -26.90 20.57 1.13
C ASP A 253 -26.43 21.49 -0.01
N GLY A 254 -25.29 21.21 -0.64
CA GLY A 254 -24.75 21.91 -1.81
C GLY A 254 -23.79 23.02 -1.49
N ARG A 255 -23.25 22.97 -0.28
CA ARG A 255 -22.25 23.90 0.19
C ARG A 255 -20.88 23.39 -0.25
N LEU A 256 -20.04 24.30 -0.71
CA LEU A 256 -18.66 24.00 -1.07
C LEU A 256 -17.89 23.52 0.18
N SER A 257 -17.33 22.31 0.11
CA SER A 257 -16.49 21.73 1.17
C SER A 257 -15.00 21.81 0.85
N ASP A 258 -14.63 21.80 -0.43
CA ASP A 258 -13.26 21.97 -0.89
C ASP A 258 -13.30 22.61 -2.28
N TRP A 259 -12.34 23.47 -2.62
CA TRP A 259 -12.24 24.10 -3.93
C TRP A 259 -10.83 24.53 -4.26
N ASN A 260 -10.49 24.47 -5.55
CA ASN A 260 -9.17 24.83 -5.99
C ASN A 260 -8.97 26.35 -6.21
N PRO A 261 -7.73 26.83 -6.36
CA PRO A 261 -7.43 28.26 -6.54
C PRO A 261 -8.10 28.91 -7.74
N TRP A 262 -8.38 28.14 -8.80
CA TRP A 262 -9.09 28.66 -9.97
C TRP A 262 -10.52 29.05 -9.61
N LEU A 263 -11.26 28.18 -8.90
CA LEU A 263 -12.62 28.47 -8.47
C LEU A 263 -12.64 29.62 -7.46
N ALA A 264 -11.65 29.66 -6.57
CA ALA A 264 -11.48 30.75 -5.62
C ALA A 264 -11.36 32.12 -6.31
N ARG A 265 -10.52 32.23 -7.35
CA ARG A 265 -10.39 33.48 -8.13
C ARG A 265 -11.64 33.84 -8.93
N MET A 266 -12.38 32.84 -9.41
CA MET A 266 -13.60 33.04 -10.22
C MET A 266 -14.71 33.70 -9.40
N PHE A 267 -14.92 33.24 -8.17
CA PHE A 267 -16.00 33.69 -7.28
C PHE A 267 -15.53 34.55 -6.09
N ASP A 268 -14.23 34.89 -6.03
CA ASP A 268 -13.58 35.61 -4.91
C ASP A 268 -13.81 34.91 -3.55
N LEU A 269 -13.64 33.59 -3.56
CA LEU A 269 -13.65 32.77 -2.36
C LEU A 269 -12.28 32.82 -1.68
N PRO A 270 -12.22 32.70 -0.35
CA PRO A 270 -10.95 32.59 0.36
C PRO A 270 -10.18 31.34 -0.09
N LEU A 271 -8.85 31.49 -0.25
CA LEU A 271 -7.97 30.42 -0.73
C LEU A 271 -7.71 29.34 0.32
N HIS A 272 -7.89 29.65 1.61
CA HIS A 272 -7.71 28.73 2.74
C HIS A 272 -8.61 29.21 3.89
N ASP A 273 -9.58 28.40 4.33
CA ASP A 273 -10.02 28.50 5.73
C ASP A 273 -10.57 27.18 6.30
N ASP A 274 -10.09 26.87 7.51
CA ASP A 274 -10.62 25.86 8.42
C ASP A 274 -11.96 26.38 9.00
N HIS A 275 -13.06 26.16 8.26
CA HIS A 275 -14.47 26.34 8.64
C HIS A 275 -15.07 27.77 8.73
N ALA A 276 -16.21 28.00 8.04
CA ALA A 276 -17.56 28.26 8.61
C ALA A 276 -18.51 29.05 7.67
N GLU A 277 -18.00 29.78 6.67
CA GLU A 277 -18.87 30.31 5.62
C GLU A 277 -19.08 29.24 4.56
N CYS A 278 -20.18 28.50 4.68
CA CYS A 278 -20.51 27.54 3.64
C CYS A 278 -21.16 28.27 2.46
N TYR A 279 -20.37 28.48 1.41
CA TYR A 279 -20.83 29.06 0.15
C TYR A 279 -21.69 28.04 -0.59
N LEU A 280 -22.96 28.38 -0.80
CA LEU A 280 -23.83 27.62 -1.69
C LEU A 280 -23.42 27.91 -3.13
N LEU A 281 -22.99 26.88 -3.85
CA LEU A 281 -22.59 27.05 -5.25
C LEU A 281 -23.76 27.56 -6.11
N GLY A 282 -24.99 27.15 -5.76
CA GLY A 282 -26.22 27.59 -6.43
C GLY A 282 -26.43 29.11 -6.40
N ASP A 283 -26.00 29.81 -5.35
CA ASP A 283 -26.17 31.27 -5.23
C ASP A 283 -25.21 32.05 -6.15
N GLN A 284 -24.10 31.42 -6.55
CA GLN A 284 -23.13 31.99 -7.47
C GLN A 284 -23.54 31.78 -8.94
N LEU A 285 -24.45 30.83 -9.19
CA LEU A 285 -25.03 30.56 -10.50
C LEU A 285 -26.30 31.41 -10.66
N ALA A 286 -26.38 32.15 -11.76
CA ALA A 286 -27.59 32.86 -12.15
C ALA A 286 -28.60 31.87 -12.76
N ASP A 287 -29.22 31.06 -11.91
CA ASP A 287 -30.13 29.98 -12.29
C ASP A 287 -31.55 30.18 -11.71
N PRO A 288 -32.37 31.06 -12.33
CA PRO A 288 -33.73 31.33 -11.85
C PRO A 288 -34.67 30.11 -11.92
N GLU A 289 -34.34 29.10 -12.74
CA GLU A 289 -35.13 27.88 -12.90
C GLU A 289 -34.74 26.77 -11.90
N ARG A 290 -33.73 27.00 -11.04
CA ARG A 290 -33.20 26.02 -10.07
C ARG A 290 -32.79 24.68 -10.70
N ARG A 291 -32.30 24.73 -11.95
CA ARG A 291 -31.78 23.57 -12.69
C ARG A 291 -30.59 22.92 -11.98
N PHE A 292 -29.76 23.69 -11.30
CA PHE A 292 -28.62 23.19 -10.51
C PHE A 292 -29.07 22.34 -9.32
N ASP A 293 -30.10 22.77 -8.59
CA ASP A 293 -30.67 22.01 -7.47
C ASP A 293 -31.36 20.73 -7.93
N GLU A 294 -32.00 20.76 -9.11
CA GLU A 294 -32.56 19.57 -9.75
C GLU A 294 -31.46 18.58 -10.15
N MET A 295 -30.40 19.06 -10.80
CA MET A 295 -29.24 18.24 -11.17
C MET A 295 -28.62 17.55 -9.95
N ARG A 296 -28.44 18.26 -8.84
CA ARG A 296 -27.93 17.69 -7.59
C ARG A 296 -28.84 16.59 -7.03
N ARG A 297 -30.16 16.83 -7.00
CA ARG A 297 -31.13 15.85 -6.51
C ARG A 297 -31.14 14.58 -7.35
N GLN A 298 -31.11 14.70 -8.67
CA GLN A 298 -31.07 13.55 -9.58
C GLN A 298 -29.81 12.70 -9.38
N ILE A 299 -28.63 13.33 -9.23
CA ILE A 299 -27.38 12.60 -8.96
C ILE A 299 -27.42 11.90 -7.59
N ALA A 300 -27.98 12.55 -6.57
CA ALA A 300 -28.16 11.94 -5.25
C ALA A 300 -29.10 10.72 -5.28
N LEU A 301 -30.05 10.68 -6.23
CA LEU A 301 -30.93 9.54 -6.49
C LEU A 301 -30.27 8.45 -7.38
N GLY A 302 -29.02 8.65 -7.81
CA GLY A 302 -28.29 7.72 -8.66
C GLY A 302 -28.66 7.80 -10.14
N GLU A 303 -29.35 8.86 -10.56
CA GLU A 303 -29.71 9.07 -11.95
C GLU A 303 -28.54 9.67 -12.74
N PRO A 304 -28.32 9.23 -13.99
CA PRO A 304 -27.28 9.80 -14.84
C PRO A 304 -27.70 11.20 -15.30
N VAL A 305 -26.99 12.23 -14.83
CA VAL A 305 -27.22 13.62 -15.24
C VAL A 305 -26.06 14.10 -16.09
N GLN A 306 -26.37 14.76 -17.21
CA GLN A 306 -25.38 15.45 -18.01
C GLN A 306 -25.09 16.83 -17.42
N GLY A 307 -23.84 17.30 -17.57
CA GLY A 307 -23.46 18.62 -17.11
C GLY A 307 -24.32 19.74 -17.71
N GLY A 308 -24.52 20.80 -16.94
CA GLY A 308 -25.32 21.95 -17.34
C GLY A 308 -24.46 23.17 -17.63
N ASP A 309 -24.85 23.94 -18.64
CA ASP A 309 -24.32 25.29 -18.86
C ASP A 309 -25.16 26.29 -18.04
N PHE A 310 -24.48 27.07 -17.21
CA PHE A 310 -25.05 28.09 -16.33
C PHE A 310 -24.36 29.42 -16.55
N GLU A 311 -25.15 30.49 -16.48
CA GLU A 311 -24.60 31.84 -16.36
C GLU A 311 -24.17 32.04 -14.90
N CYS A 312 -23.03 32.69 -14.68
CA CYS A 312 -22.54 32.99 -13.34
C CYS A 312 -21.99 34.41 -13.28
N ARG A 313 -22.09 35.02 -12.11
CA ARG A 313 -21.54 36.35 -11.85
C ARG A 313 -20.16 36.17 -11.22
N VAL A 314 -19.14 36.67 -11.90
CA VAL A 314 -17.79 36.71 -11.33
C VAL A 314 -17.65 37.89 -10.38
N ALA A 315 -16.74 37.76 -9.42
CA ALA A 315 -16.54 38.77 -8.37
C ALA A 315 -16.20 40.17 -8.91
N LEU A 316 -15.55 40.26 -10.07
CA LEU A 316 -15.23 41.54 -10.74
C LEU A 316 -16.44 42.16 -11.49
N GLY A 317 -17.67 41.68 -11.25
CA GLY A 317 -18.90 42.22 -11.84
C GLY A 317 -19.15 41.80 -13.30
N GLY A 318 -18.37 40.86 -13.82
CA GLY A 318 -18.55 40.27 -15.14
C GLY A 318 -19.56 39.12 -15.16
N VAL A 319 -20.09 38.83 -16.34
CA VAL A 319 -20.90 37.64 -16.60
C VAL A 319 -20.04 36.63 -17.35
N ARG A 320 -20.03 35.38 -16.86
CA ARG A 320 -19.38 34.25 -17.54
C ARG A 320 -20.33 33.07 -17.64
N TRP A 321 -20.10 32.25 -18.66
CA TRP A 321 -20.79 30.98 -18.83
C TRP A 321 -19.90 29.85 -18.32
N VAL A 322 -20.42 29.04 -17.43
CA VAL A 322 -19.72 27.89 -16.88
C VAL A 322 -20.49 26.60 -17.16
N ASN A 323 -19.77 25.56 -17.55
CA ASN A 323 -20.30 24.21 -17.62
C ASN A 323 -19.95 23.50 -16.32
N VAL A 324 -20.98 22.99 -15.63
CA VAL A 324 -20.82 22.29 -14.35
C VAL A 324 -21.20 20.83 -14.52
N VAL A 325 -20.27 19.95 -14.17
CA VAL A 325 -20.47 18.50 -14.12
C VAL A 325 -20.30 18.05 -12.68
N LEU A 326 -21.20 17.20 -12.19
CA LEU A 326 -21.18 16.68 -10.84
C LEU A 326 -21.16 15.14 -10.86
N HIS A 327 -20.46 14.55 -9.91
CA HIS A 327 -20.37 13.10 -9.70
C HIS A 327 -20.50 12.78 -8.21
N PRO A 328 -21.09 11.64 -7.83
CA PRO A 328 -21.13 11.22 -6.44
C PRO A 328 -19.71 10.87 -5.94
N LEU A 329 -19.37 11.29 -4.73
CA LEU A 329 -18.10 10.97 -4.11
C LEU A 329 -18.19 9.60 -3.41
N GLU A 330 -17.44 8.62 -3.91
CA GLU A 330 -17.45 7.25 -3.37
C GLU A 330 -17.06 7.21 -1.88
N GLY A 331 -17.83 6.48 -1.08
CA GLY A 331 -17.58 6.30 0.35
C GLY A 331 -18.05 7.44 1.27
N ARG A 332 -18.57 8.56 0.72
CA ARG A 332 -19.18 9.65 1.50
C ARG A 332 -20.60 9.94 1.03
N ALA A 333 -21.58 9.33 1.71
CA ALA A 333 -22.99 9.43 1.37
C ALA A 333 -23.45 10.90 1.28
N GLY A 334 -24.03 11.28 0.15
CA GLY A 334 -24.55 12.63 -0.10
C GLY A 334 -23.51 13.67 -0.53
N MET A 335 -22.21 13.37 -0.49
CA MET A 335 -21.19 14.28 -1.02
C MET A 335 -21.04 14.14 -2.54
N LEU A 336 -20.82 15.26 -3.21
CA LEU A 336 -20.60 15.33 -4.65
C LEU A 336 -19.22 15.93 -4.93
N GLN A 337 -18.58 15.47 -5.99
CA GLN A 337 -17.41 16.14 -6.58
C GLN A 337 -17.84 16.80 -7.89
N GLY A 338 -17.33 18.01 -8.14
CA GLY A 338 -17.67 18.78 -9.32
C GLY A 338 -16.46 19.28 -10.10
N ILE A 339 -16.68 19.43 -11.41
CA ILE A 339 -15.78 20.12 -12.33
C ILE A 339 -16.56 21.28 -12.95
N MET A 340 -15.94 22.47 -12.97
CA MET A 340 -16.50 23.69 -13.55
C MET A 340 -15.56 24.24 -14.62
N ASN A 341 -16.00 24.21 -15.88
CA ASN A 341 -15.25 24.75 -17.00
C ASN A 341 -15.83 26.09 -17.47
N ASP A 342 -14.98 27.09 -17.71
CA ASP A 342 -15.41 28.31 -18.39
C ASP A 342 -15.67 28.02 -19.88
N VAL A 343 -16.93 28.19 -20.30
CA VAL A 343 -17.40 27.99 -21.68
C VAL A 343 -17.81 29.30 -22.33
N THR A 344 -17.39 30.44 -21.78
CA THR A 344 -17.73 31.78 -22.28
C THR A 344 -17.26 31.98 -23.72
N GLU A 345 -16.01 31.64 -24.03
CA GLU A 345 -15.47 31.80 -25.38
C GLU A 345 -16.15 30.84 -26.37
N ARG A 346 -16.40 29.59 -25.96
CA ARG A 346 -17.16 28.62 -26.76
C ARG A 346 -18.54 29.17 -27.13
N ARG A 347 -19.30 29.65 -26.14
CA ARG A 347 -20.63 30.24 -26.34
C ARG A 347 -20.59 31.49 -27.21
N ARG A 348 -19.58 32.36 -27.04
CA ARG A 348 -19.39 33.55 -27.90
C ARG A 348 -19.07 33.16 -29.34
N ALA A 349 -18.21 32.17 -29.55
CA ALA A 349 -17.85 31.67 -30.87
C ALA A 349 -19.05 31.00 -31.55
N GLU A 350 -19.83 30.19 -30.83
CA GLU A 350 -21.09 29.60 -31.33
C GLU A 350 -22.09 30.69 -31.75
N ALA A 351 -22.30 31.70 -30.90
CA ALA A 351 -23.18 32.82 -31.21
C ALA A 351 -22.71 33.63 -32.43
N LEU A 352 -21.39 33.87 -32.55
CA LEU A 352 -20.81 34.56 -33.71
C LEU A 352 -20.94 33.73 -34.99
N ALA A 353 -20.65 32.44 -34.93
CA ALA A 353 -20.78 31.53 -36.06
C ALA A 353 -22.24 31.45 -36.54
N GLN A 354 -23.19 31.42 -35.59
CA GLN A 354 -24.60 31.45 -35.92
C GLN A 354 -25.03 32.77 -36.56
N ALA A 355 -24.56 33.91 -36.03
CA ALA A 355 -24.81 35.22 -36.62
C ALA A 355 -24.20 35.36 -38.04
N GLN A 356 -23.04 34.76 -38.29
CA GLN A 356 -22.42 34.72 -39.62
C GLN A 356 -23.20 33.82 -40.58
N ALA A 357 -23.73 32.68 -40.10
CA ALA A 357 -24.56 31.78 -40.89
C ALA A 357 -25.93 32.38 -41.28
N GLU A 358 -26.32 33.51 -40.67
CA GLU A 358 -27.56 34.26 -40.95
C GLU A 358 -27.36 35.41 -41.95
N ARG A 359 -26.13 35.66 -42.45
CA ARG A 359 -25.82 36.73 -43.40
C ARG A 359 -25.35 36.21 -44.76
N ASP A 360 -25.57 37.01 -45.81
CA ASP A 360 -25.02 36.82 -47.14
C ASP A 360 -23.57 37.35 -47.18
N VAL A 361 -22.62 36.51 -47.60
CA VAL A 361 -21.18 36.83 -47.54
C VAL A 361 -20.81 38.00 -48.46
N LEU A 362 -21.51 38.13 -49.59
CA LEU A 362 -21.20 39.16 -50.58
C LEU A 362 -21.72 40.55 -50.17
N THR A 363 -23.00 40.61 -49.77
CA THR A 363 -23.67 41.89 -49.51
C THR A 363 -23.65 42.31 -48.04
N GLY A 364 -23.39 41.37 -47.12
CA GLY A 364 -23.50 41.58 -45.68
C GLY A 364 -24.93 41.65 -45.15
N LEU A 365 -25.95 41.62 -46.02
CA LEU A 365 -27.37 41.58 -45.66
C LEU A 365 -27.74 40.25 -44.98
N LEU A 366 -28.94 40.14 -44.42
CA LEU A 366 -29.44 38.85 -43.97
C LEU A 366 -29.60 37.90 -45.17
N ASN A 367 -29.32 36.62 -44.96
CA ASN A 367 -29.64 35.58 -45.94
C ASN A 367 -31.03 35.00 -45.65
N ARG A 368 -31.41 33.92 -46.36
CA ARG A 368 -32.71 33.27 -46.16
C ARG A 368 -32.97 32.86 -44.70
N ARG A 369 -31.98 32.27 -44.03
CA ARG A 369 -32.11 31.87 -42.61
C ARG A 369 -32.26 33.09 -41.70
N GLY A 370 -31.50 34.15 -41.98
CA GLY A 370 -31.55 35.40 -41.23
C GLY A 370 -32.92 36.08 -41.30
N VAL A 371 -33.53 36.15 -42.50
CA VAL A 371 -34.85 36.77 -42.65
C VAL A 371 -35.97 35.92 -42.04
N ASP A 372 -35.88 34.58 -42.14
CA ASP A 372 -36.85 33.67 -41.52
C ASP A 372 -36.85 33.84 -39.98
N LYS A 373 -35.66 33.93 -39.38
CA LYS A 373 -35.49 34.19 -37.94
C LYS A 373 -36.00 35.57 -37.53
N ALA A 374 -35.59 36.63 -38.25
CA ALA A 374 -36.03 37.98 -37.96
C ALA A 374 -37.56 38.12 -38.04
N TYR A 375 -38.19 37.44 -38.99
CA TYR A 375 -39.65 37.37 -39.08
C TYR A 375 -40.28 36.67 -37.86
N GLY A 376 -39.74 35.53 -37.43
CA GLY A 376 -40.24 34.83 -36.24
C GLY A 376 -40.18 35.70 -34.98
N GLU A 377 -39.09 36.45 -34.80
CA GLU A 377 -38.97 37.41 -33.68
C GLU A 377 -39.99 38.56 -33.79
N LEU A 378 -40.27 39.05 -35.00
CA LEU A 378 -41.24 40.11 -35.24
C LEU A 378 -42.68 39.66 -34.99
N VAL A 379 -43.07 38.48 -35.46
CA VAL A 379 -44.41 37.91 -35.22
C VAL A 379 -44.64 37.66 -33.73
N THR A 380 -43.62 37.19 -33.00
CA THR A 380 -43.71 36.97 -31.55
C THR A 380 -43.88 38.27 -30.75
N ARG A 381 -43.33 39.38 -31.27
CA ARG A 381 -43.35 40.71 -30.62
C ARG A 381 -44.45 41.64 -31.13
N GLN A 382 -45.30 41.20 -32.06
CA GLN A 382 -46.23 42.10 -32.72
C GLN A 382 -47.29 42.59 -31.72
N GLU A 383 -47.38 43.90 -31.57
CA GLU A 383 -48.47 44.57 -30.86
C GLU A 383 -49.73 44.59 -31.75
N ASP A 384 -50.91 44.44 -31.14
CA ASP A 384 -52.18 44.39 -31.84
C ASP A 384 -52.34 45.61 -32.78
N CYS A 385 -52.70 45.33 -34.05
CA CYS A 385 -53.10 46.27 -35.11
C CYS A 385 -52.01 46.92 -36.00
N SER A 386 -50.72 46.63 -35.87
CA SER A 386 -49.71 47.15 -36.81
C SER A 386 -49.52 46.25 -38.05
N GLY A 387 -49.59 46.82 -39.26
CA GLY A 387 -49.43 46.09 -40.52
C GLY A 387 -47.97 45.76 -40.86
N LEU A 388 -47.79 44.75 -41.71
CA LEU A 388 -46.49 44.27 -42.18
C LEU A 388 -46.53 44.13 -43.71
N ALA A 389 -45.46 44.54 -44.40
CA ALA A 389 -45.31 44.29 -45.83
C ALA A 389 -44.01 43.56 -46.13
N LEU A 390 -44.09 42.54 -46.96
CA LEU A 390 -42.95 41.89 -47.58
C LEU A 390 -42.84 42.36 -49.03
N LEU A 391 -41.68 42.89 -49.40
CA LEU A 391 -41.34 43.27 -50.76
C LEU A 391 -40.31 42.26 -51.27
N MET A 392 -40.63 41.60 -52.39
CA MET A 392 -39.68 40.81 -53.18
C MET A 392 -39.16 41.66 -54.32
N LEU A 393 -37.84 41.71 -54.51
CA LEU A 393 -37.17 42.50 -55.50
C LEU A 393 -36.30 41.59 -56.37
N ASP A 394 -36.35 41.76 -57.68
CA ASP A 394 -35.47 41.08 -58.63
C ASP A 394 -34.88 42.11 -59.59
N LEU A 395 -33.56 42.05 -59.76
CA LEU A 395 -32.82 43.04 -60.54
C LEU A 395 -32.94 42.78 -62.05
N ASP A 396 -33.71 43.62 -62.72
CA ASP A 396 -33.91 43.52 -64.15
C ASP A 396 -32.61 43.84 -64.90
N GLY A 397 -32.10 42.86 -65.65
CA GLY A 397 -30.91 43.03 -66.49
C GLY A 397 -29.59 42.68 -65.79
N PHE A 398 -29.62 42.18 -64.55
CA PHE A 398 -28.41 41.78 -63.83
C PHE A 398 -27.56 40.75 -64.58
N LYS A 399 -28.19 39.76 -65.21
CA LYS A 399 -27.48 38.77 -66.03
C LYS A 399 -26.69 39.41 -67.19
N ALA A 400 -27.24 40.45 -67.83
CA ALA A 400 -26.53 41.14 -68.91
C ALA A 400 -25.26 41.85 -68.40
N VAL A 401 -25.31 42.40 -67.19
CA VAL A 401 -24.12 43.01 -66.54
C VAL A 401 -23.04 41.95 -66.29
N ASN A 402 -23.42 40.77 -65.80
CA ASN A 402 -22.47 39.66 -65.62
C ASN A 402 -21.87 39.20 -66.95
N ASP A 403 -22.69 39.08 -67.99
CA ASP A 403 -22.26 38.60 -69.30
C ASP A 403 -21.35 39.63 -70.01
N GLU A 404 -21.59 40.94 -69.81
CA GLU A 404 -20.83 42.03 -70.47
C GLU A 404 -19.57 42.46 -69.69
N HIS A 405 -19.63 42.46 -68.35
CA HIS A 405 -18.58 43.02 -67.49
C HIS A 405 -17.93 42.00 -66.53
N GLY A 406 -18.39 40.75 -66.58
CA GLY A 406 -17.88 39.66 -65.75
C GLY A 406 -18.47 39.61 -64.34
N HIS A 407 -18.31 38.46 -63.68
CA HIS A 407 -18.88 38.20 -62.36
C HIS A 407 -18.40 39.14 -61.26
N HIS A 408 -17.15 39.59 -61.30
CA HIS A 408 -16.64 40.57 -60.33
C HIS A 408 -17.39 41.91 -60.37
N ALA A 409 -17.79 42.36 -61.57
CA ALA A 409 -18.59 43.57 -61.74
C ALA A 409 -20.03 43.37 -61.24
N GLY A 410 -20.61 42.19 -61.48
CA GLY A 410 -21.91 41.84 -60.90
C GLY A 410 -21.89 41.75 -59.38
N ASP A 411 -20.83 41.19 -58.79
CA ASP A 411 -20.65 41.12 -57.35
C ASP A 411 -20.57 42.51 -56.71
N ALA A 412 -19.80 43.41 -57.34
CA ALA A 412 -19.73 44.82 -56.93
C ALA A 412 -21.09 45.53 -57.08
N LEU A 413 -21.82 45.26 -58.15
CA LEU A 413 -23.17 45.78 -58.36
C LEU A 413 -24.14 45.32 -57.26
N LEU A 414 -24.13 44.04 -56.89
CA LEU A 414 -24.96 43.51 -55.81
C LEU A 414 -24.67 44.17 -54.46
N ALA A 415 -23.40 44.41 -54.15
CA ALA A 415 -23.01 45.12 -52.95
C ALA A 415 -23.49 46.59 -52.95
N LEU A 416 -23.46 47.27 -54.09
CA LEU A 416 -24.00 48.63 -54.22
C LEU A 416 -25.53 48.67 -54.15
N VAL A 417 -26.21 47.69 -54.74
CA VAL A 417 -27.67 47.52 -54.64
C VAL A 417 -28.06 47.35 -53.18
N ALA A 418 -27.39 46.47 -52.44
CA ALA A 418 -27.64 46.25 -51.02
C ALA A 418 -27.59 47.56 -50.22
N ARG A 419 -26.52 48.34 -50.38
CA ARG A 419 -26.36 49.66 -49.74
C ARG A 419 -27.46 50.65 -50.14
N ARG A 420 -27.86 50.64 -51.41
CA ARG A 420 -28.90 51.54 -51.92
C ARG A 420 -30.28 51.17 -51.37
N VAL A 421 -30.58 49.87 -51.23
CA VAL A 421 -31.82 49.40 -50.59
C VAL A 421 -31.84 49.79 -49.11
N GLU A 422 -30.76 49.54 -48.36
CA GLU A 422 -30.65 49.92 -46.95
C GLU A 422 -30.81 51.43 -46.73
N ALA A 423 -30.36 52.27 -47.65
CA ALA A 423 -30.49 53.72 -47.58
C ALA A 423 -31.93 54.22 -47.81
N VAL A 424 -32.79 53.44 -48.48
CA VAL A 424 -34.19 53.80 -48.77
C VAL A 424 -35.11 53.42 -47.60
N VAL A 425 -34.79 52.34 -46.90
CA VAL A 425 -35.62 51.80 -45.80
C VAL A 425 -35.16 52.30 -44.43
N ARG A 426 -35.98 52.10 -43.40
CA ARG A 426 -35.62 52.50 -42.04
C ARG A 426 -34.76 51.43 -41.39
N ARG A 427 -33.98 51.81 -40.35
CA ARG A 427 -33.17 50.87 -39.55
C ARG A 427 -33.96 49.75 -38.89
N THR A 428 -35.28 49.92 -38.72
CA THR A 428 -36.18 48.92 -38.11
C THR A 428 -36.76 47.95 -39.14
N ASP A 429 -36.59 48.23 -40.43
CA ASP A 429 -36.97 47.34 -41.50
C ASP A 429 -35.85 46.32 -41.73
N VAL A 430 -36.21 45.13 -42.20
CA VAL A 430 -35.26 44.05 -42.43
C VAL A 430 -34.99 43.95 -43.93
N VAL A 431 -33.70 43.93 -44.30
CA VAL A 431 -33.26 43.75 -45.69
C VAL A 431 -32.45 42.46 -45.79
N ALA A 432 -32.77 41.65 -46.79
CA ALA A 432 -32.14 40.36 -47.02
C ALA A 432 -31.87 40.13 -48.50
N ARG A 433 -30.86 39.31 -48.80
CA ARG A 433 -30.62 38.74 -50.13
C ARG A 433 -30.86 37.24 -50.06
N LEU A 434 -31.78 36.73 -50.87
CA LEU A 434 -32.12 35.31 -50.85
C LEU A 434 -31.15 34.47 -51.67
N GLY A 435 -30.59 35.05 -52.72
CA GLY A 435 -29.63 34.44 -53.63
C GLY A 435 -29.67 35.13 -54.99
N GLY A 436 -28.60 35.00 -55.79
CA GLY A 436 -28.56 35.61 -57.12
C GLY A 436 -28.81 37.13 -57.10
N ASP A 437 -29.82 37.58 -57.82
CA ASP A 437 -30.32 38.95 -57.94
C ASP A 437 -31.60 39.21 -57.13
N GLU A 438 -32.00 38.29 -56.24
CA GLU A 438 -33.23 38.40 -55.45
C GLU A 438 -32.97 39.02 -54.07
N PHE A 439 -33.66 40.10 -53.78
CA PHE A 439 -33.65 40.79 -52.49
C PHE A 439 -35.04 40.79 -51.87
N VAL A 440 -35.09 40.77 -50.54
CA VAL A 440 -36.32 40.90 -49.77
C VAL A 440 -36.20 42.07 -48.82
N VAL A 441 -37.26 42.86 -48.74
CA VAL A 441 -37.42 43.90 -47.73
C VAL A 441 -38.68 43.60 -46.93
N LEU A 442 -38.53 43.47 -45.62
CA LEU A 442 -39.62 43.29 -44.68
C LEU A 442 -39.83 44.60 -43.91
N LEU A 443 -40.92 45.28 -44.24
CA LEU A 443 -41.35 46.52 -43.61
C LEU A 443 -42.21 46.22 -42.40
N THR A 444 -41.82 46.80 -41.26
CA THR A 444 -42.47 46.54 -39.98
C THR A 444 -43.24 47.76 -39.49
N ARG A 445 -44.30 47.54 -38.71
CA ARG A 445 -45.12 48.60 -38.09
C ARG A 445 -45.67 49.61 -39.10
N LEU A 446 -46.38 49.10 -40.09
CA LEU A 446 -47.05 49.91 -41.12
C LEU A 446 -48.50 50.21 -40.72
N ASP A 447 -48.85 51.50 -40.69
CA ASP A 447 -50.24 51.91 -40.42
C ASP A 447 -51.17 51.65 -41.62
N ALA A 448 -50.62 51.68 -42.84
CA ALA A 448 -51.38 51.52 -44.07
C ALA A 448 -50.52 50.98 -45.22
N ILE A 449 -51.17 50.28 -46.16
CA ILE A 449 -50.55 49.78 -47.39
C ILE A 449 -49.96 50.91 -48.27
N SER A 450 -50.46 52.14 -48.15
CA SER A 450 -49.93 53.32 -48.86
C SER A 450 -48.45 53.56 -48.55
N THR A 451 -48.01 53.31 -47.32
CA THR A 451 -46.60 53.42 -46.92
C THR A 451 -45.74 52.38 -47.63
N ALA A 452 -46.21 51.14 -47.73
CA ALA A 452 -45.52 50.09 -48.49
C ALA A 452 -45.41 50.44 -49.98
N ARG A 453 -46.47 51.02 -50.57
CA ARG A 453 -46.46 51.50 -51.97
C ARG A 453 -45.45 52.63 -52.19
N LEU A 454 -45.39 53.58 -51.25
CA LEU A 454 -44.43 54.68 -51.31
C LEU A 454 -42.98 54.16 -51.27
N ILE A 455 -42.69 53.23 -50.37
CA ILE A 455 -41.34 52.64 -50.25
C ILE A 455 -41.01 51.80 -51.49
N ALA A 456 -41.94 50.99 -52.00
CA ALA A 456 -41.74 50.24 -53.24
C ALA A 456 -41.44 51.15 -54.44
N SER A 457 -42.18 52.27 -54.58
CA SER A 457 -41.92 53.27 -55.62
C SER A 457 -40.54 53.91 -55.48
N LYS A 458 -40.14 54.26 -54.25
CA LYS A 458 -38.80 54.80 -53.98
C LYS A 458 -37.69 53.81 -54.28
N LEU A 459 -37.88 52.53 -54.00
CA LEU A 459 -36.91 51.47 -54.31
C LEU A 459 -36.74 51.32 -55.82
N VAL A 460 -37.84 51.33 -56.59
CA VAL A 460 -37.79 51.30 -58.06
C VAL A 460 -37.03 52.50 -58.62
N GLU A 461 -37.34 53.71 -58.16
CA GLU A 461 -36.69 54.94 -58.61
C GLU A 461 -35.20 54.98 -58.24
N ALA A 462 -34.86 54.61 -57.01
CA ALA A 462 -33.48 54.63 -56.52
C ALA A 462 -32.61 53.58 -57.23
N LEU A 463 -33.10 52.36 -57.41
CA LEU A 463 -32.37 51.30 -58.10
C LEU A 463 -32.28 51.53 -59.61
N GLY A 464 -33.21 52.30 -60.20
CA GLY A 464 -33.13 52.74 -61.60
C GLY A 464 -32.05 53.81 -61.88
N GLN A 465 -31.44 54.41 -60.85
CA GLN A 465 -30.34 55.36 -61.04
C GLN A 465 -29.04 54.63 -61.44
N PRO A 466 -28.15 55.23 -62.24
CA PRO A 466 -26.90 54.59 -62.64
C PRO A 466 -26.01 54.18 -61.45
N PHE A 467 -25.33 53.05 -61.57
CA PHE A 467 -24.32 52.55 -60.64
C PHE A 467 -22.92 52.81 -61.21
N ALA A 468 -22.02 53.32 -60.37
CA ALA A 468 -20.61 53.45 -60.70
C ALA A 468 -19.87 52.19 -60.23
N LEU A 469 -19.27 51.46 -61.17
CA LEU A 469 -18.46 50.28 -60.89
C LEU A 469 -16.99 50.61 -61.16
N ASP A 470 -16.09 50.11 -60.32
CA ASP A 470 -14.66 50.39 -60.47
C ASP A 470 -14.13 49.82 -61.79
N GLY A 471 -13.58 50.69 -62.65
CA GLY A 471 -13.01 50.31 -63.94
C GLY A 471 -14.01 50.15 -65.10
N VAL A 472 -15.31 50.40 -64.90
CA VAL A 472 -16.36 50.29 -65.94
C VAL A 472 -17.16 51.60 -66.05
N SER A 473 -17.74 51.85 -67.23
CA SER A 473 -18.76 52.90 -67.44
C SER A 473 -19.97 52.73 -66.51
N ARG A 474 -20.78 53.79 -66.37
CA ARG A 474 -22.02 53.77 -65.57
C ARG A 474 -22.99 52.69 -66.08
N VAL A 475 -23.35 51.74 -65.21
CA VAL A 475 -24.31 50.67 -65.51
C VAL A 475 -25.69 51.06 -65.00
N THR A 476 -26.74 50.82 -65.77
CA THR A 476 -28.13 51.05 -65.35
C THR A 476 -28.87 49.72 -65.36
N ILE A 477 -29.52 49.40 -64.24
CA ILE A 477 -30.39 48.23 -64.10
C ILE A 477 -31.79 48.69 -63.72
N GLY A 478 -32.77 47.83 -63.97
CA GLY A 478 -34.12 48.00 -63.41
C GLY A 478 -34.32 47.14 -62.18
N VAL A 479 -35.49 47.26 -61.56
CA VAL A 479 -35.93 46.33 -60.52
C VAL A 479 -37.43 46.08 -60.66
N SER A 480 -37.81 44.82 -60.61
CA SER A 480 -39.20 44.41 -60.53
C SER A 480 -39.53 44.09 -59.07
N VAL A 481 -40.57 44.71 -58.53
CA VAL A 481 -40.91 44.61 -57.11
C VAL A 481 -42.31 44.04 -56.91
N GLY A 482 -42.45 42.99 -56.10
CA GLY A 482 -43.75 42.45 -55.68
C GLY A 482 -43.99 42.73 -54.21
N VAL A 483 -45.18 43.23 -53.85
CA VAL A 483 -45.49 43.66 -52.48
C VAL A 483 -46.64 42.83 -51.90
N ALA A 484 -46.40 42.08 -50.84
CA ALA A 484 -47.42 41.40 -50.05
C ALA A 484 -47.63 42.11 -48.72
N PHE A 485 -48.81 42.71 -48.53
CA PHE A 485 -49.18 43.41 -47.30
C PHE A 485 -50.20 42.59 -46.50
N THR A 486 -50.06 42.58 -45.18
CA THR A 486 -51.00 41.93 -44.25
C THR A 486 -51.05 42.64 -42.90
N HIS A 487 -52.20 42.60 -42.24
CA HIS A 487 -52.32 42.94 -40.81
C HIS A 487 -52.25 41.70 -39.92
N CYS A 488 -52.45 40.51 -40.50
CA CYS A 488 -52.40 39.23 -39.82
C CYS A 488 -51.26 38.42 -40.45
N PRO A 489 -50.02 38.55 -39.95
CA PRO A 489 -48.92 37.78 -40.50
C PRO A 489 -49.13 36.28 -40.29
N PRO A 490 -48.88 35.44 -41.31
CA PRO A 490 -48.95 34.00 -41.17
C PRO A 490 -47.86 33.48 -40.21
N ALA A 491 -48.03 32.26 -39.69
CA ALA A 491 -47.05 31.64 -38.78
C ALA A 491 -45.65 31.49 -39.43
N GLN A 492 -45.58 31.39 -40.76
CA GLN A 492 -44.33 31.25 -41.51
C GLN A 492 -44.27 32.29 -42.64
N ILE A 493 -43.10 32.92 -42.80
CA ILE A 493 -42.83 33.94 -43.83
C ILE A 493 -43.01 33.41 -45.27
N GLY A 494 -42.91 32.09 -45.47
CA GLY A 494 -43.00 31.44 -46.78
C GLY A 494 -44.26 31.81 -47.56
N GLU A 495 -45.40 32.01 -46.89
CA GLU A 495 -46.63 32.41 -47.55
C GLU A 495 -46.58 33.86 -48.08
N LEU A 496 -46.02 34.79 -47.31
CA LEU A 496 -45.82 36.17 -47.74
C LEU A 496 -44.84 36.26 -48.91
N LEU A 497 -43.76 35.48 -48.85
CA LEU A 497 -42.78 35.38 -49.93
C LEU A 497 -43.42 34.89 -51.23
N ARG A 498 -44.24 33.84 -51.18
CA ARG A 498 -44.96 33.32 -52.36
C ARG A 498 -45.90 34.35 -52.97
N ARG A 499 -46.62 35.11 -52.13
CA ARG A 499 -47.53 36.17 -52.60
C ARG A 499 -46.76 37.33 -53.24
N ALA A 500 -45.65 37.76 -52.62
CA ALA A 500 -44.80 38.81 -53.13
C ALA A 500 -44.13 38.39 -54.44
N ASP A 501 -43.63 37.16 -54.53
CA ASP A 501 -43.04 36.60 -55.75
C ASP A 501 -44.03 36.58 -56.92
N GLY A 502 -45.26 36.13 -56.69
CA GLY A 502 -46.33 36.19 -57.71
C GLY A 502 -46.57 37.61 -58.24
N ALA A 503 -46.63 38.60 -57.35
CA ALA A 503 -46.77 40.00 -57.74
C ALA A 503 -45.54 40.53 -58.50
N MET A 504 -44.34 40.16 -58.07
CA MET A 504 -43.09 40.52 -58.74
C MET A 504 -43.05 39.95 -60.16
N TYR A 505 -43.49 38.72 -60.35
CA TYR A 505 -43.58 38.09 -61.66
C TYR A 505 -44.55 38.83 -62.59
N GLU A 506 -45.69 39.31 -62.06
CA GLU A 506 -46.58 40.20 -62.82
C GLU A 506 -45.91 41.53 -63.20
N ALA A 507 -45.09 42.10 -62.31
CA ALA A 507 -44.32 43.31 -62.61
C ALA A 507 -43.32 43.09 -63.75
N LYS A 508 -42.65 41.93 -63.77
CA LYS A 508 -41.76 41.52 -64.87
C LYS A 508 -42.52 41.40 -66.20
N ARG A 509 -43.70 40.77 -66.19
CA ARG A 509 -44.54 40.62 -67.40
C ARG A 509 -45.12 41.92 -67.92
N ALA A 510 -45.37 42.88 -67.03
CA ALA A 510 -45.97 44.17 -67.36
C ALA A 510 -44.96 45.21 -67.88
N GLY A 511 -43.72 44.82 -68.18
CA GLY A 511 -42.70 45.70 -68.75
C GLY A 511 -41.49 45.98 -67.86
N LYS A 512 -41.34 45.27 -66.72
CA LYS A 512 -40.20 45.42 -65.77
C LYS A 512 -40.13 46.81 -65.13
N SER A 513 -39.13 47.05 -64.26
CA SER A 513 -38.86 48.37 -63.65
C SER A 513 -40.08 49.02 -62.99
N GLN A 514 -40.89 48.23 -62.31
CA GLN A 514 -42.12 48.67 -61.66
C GLN A 514 -42.43 47.81 -60.44
N TYR A 515 -43.40 48.24 -59.63
CA TYR A 515 -43.91 47.43 -58.53
C TYR A 515 -45.36 46.97 -58.79
N ARG A 516 -45.74 45.82 -58.22
CA ARG A 516 -47.11 45.31 -58.18
C ARG A 516 -47.48 44.87 -56.77
N LEU A 517 -48.74 45.06 -56.40
CA LEU A 517 -49.28 44.55 -55.15
C LEU A 517 -49.80 43.12 -55.38
N ALA A 518 -49.51 42.22 -54.46
CA ALA A 518 -50.14 40.91 -54.43
C ALA A 518 -51.64 41.09 -54.19
N LEU A 519 -52.46 40.38 -54.98
CA LEU A 519 -53.89 40.33 -54.72
C LEU A 519 -54.12 39.74 -53.30
N PRO A 520 -55.09 40.27 -52.54
CA PRO A 520 -55.53 39.60 -51.32
C PRO A 520 -56.06 38.22 -51.72
N GLY A 521 -55.51 37.17 -51.09
CA GLY A 521 -55.93 35.79 -51.28
C GLY A 521 -57.23 35.49 -50.54
#